data_AF-A0A7J7I8D8-F1
#
_entry.id   AF-A0A7J7I8D8-F1
#
_cell.length_a   1.000
_cell.length_b   1.000
_cell.length_c   1.000
_cell.angle_alpha   90.00
_cell.angle_beta   90.00
_cell.angle_gamma   90.00
#
_symmetry.space_group_name_H-M   'P 1'
#
loop_
_entity.id
_entity.type
_entity.pdbx_description
1 polymer ?
#
loop_
_entity_poly.entity_id
_entity_poly.type
_entity_poly.pdbx_seq_one_letter_code
_entity_poly.pdbx_strand_id
1 'polypeptide(L)'
;MIKHGPFDGLLGFSQGAIISAALPGMQLHGVALTKVPKIKFLIIMSGAKLGGSKLISGGRFEGSKFGLPKIAANAFSSTVKCPSLHIIGEADFLKETGIELLESFEEPVVIDHPKGHTIARLDEKGLKTMLSFIEKIKEIQLQQE
;
A
#
# COMPACT_ATOMS: atom_id res chain seq x y z
N MET A 1 12.55 -7.04 -11.15
CA MET A 1 12.53 -5.61 -11.54
C MET A 1 13.65 -5.22 -12.51
N ILE A 2 14.90 -5.71 -12.39
CA ILE A 2 15.97 -5.37 -13.36
C ILE A 2 15.76 -6.04 -14.74
N LYS A 3 15.55 -7.37 -14.77
CA LYS A 3 15.48 -8.14 -16.02
C LYS A 3 14.26 -7.83 -16.90
N HIS A 4 13.13 -7.48 -16.28
CA HIS A 4 11.83 -7.33 -16.95
C HIS A 4 11.20 -5.96 -16.74
N GLY A 5 11.95 -5.03 -16.15
CA GLY A 5 11.48 -3.66 -15.95
C GLY A 5 11.83 -2.75 -17.14
N PRO A 6 11.61 -1.43 -16.98
CA PRO A 6 11.12 -0.77 -15.78
C PRO A 6 9.65 -1.12 -15.47
N PHE A 7 9.30 -1.09 -14.18
CA PHE A 7 7.91 -1.16 -13.72
C PHE A 7 7.59 0.16 -13.04
N ASP A 8 6.54 0.86 -13.48
CA ASP A 8 6.14 2.14 -12.90
C ASP A 8 5.47 1.99 -11.54
N GLY A 9 4.78 0.88 -11.28
CA GLY A 9 4.04 0.68 -10.04
C GLY A 9 4.02 -0.77 -9.59
N LEU A 10 3.51 -0.97 -8.37
CA LEU A 10 3.34 -2.29 -7.78
C LEU A 10 1.87 -2.52 -7.43
N LEU A 11 1.41 -3.73 -7.70
CA LEU A 11 0.14 -4.24 -7.19
C LEU A 11 0.45 -5.41 -6.25
N GLY A 12 -0.09 -5.38 -5.04
CA GLY A 12 0.09 -6.44 -4.07
C GLY A 12 -1.22 -6.86 -3.42
N PHE A 13 -1.36 -8.15 -3.14
CA PHE A 13 -2.42 -8.73 -2.31
C PHE A 13 -1.82 -9.37 -1.05
N SER A 14 -2.47 -9.18 0.11
CA SER A 14 -2.05 -9.79 1.38
C SER A 14 -0.58 -9.49 1.70
N GLN A 15 0.26 -10.51 1.90
CA GLN A 15 1.70 -10.32 2.12
C GLN A 15 2.40 -9.55 0.99
N GLY A 16 1.98 -9.73 -0.26
CA GLY A 16 2.47 -8.93 -1.39
C GLY A 16 2.13 -7.46 -1.24
N ALA A 17 0.95 -7.13 -0.70
CA ALA A 17 0.52 -5.76 -0.42
C ALA A 17 1.35 -5.14 0.71
N ILE A 18 1.61 -5.90 1.78
CA ILE A 18 2.45 -5.48 2.91
C ILE A 18 3.86 -5.10 2.45
N ILE A 19 4.49 -5.96 1.63
CA ILE A 19 5.81 -5.69 1.08
C ILE A 19 5.76 -4.50 0.13
N SER A 20 4.78 -4.45 -0.77
CA SER A 20 4.63 -3.37 -1.76
C SER A 20 4.47 -2.00 -1.09
N ALA A 21 3.73 -1.92 0.01
CA ALA A 21 3.52 -0.68 0.75
C ALA A 21 4.80 -0.15 1.42
N ALA A 22 5.69 -1.03 1.88
CA ALA A 22 6.95 -0.64 2.51
C ALA A 22 8.05 -0.26 1.50
N LEU A 23 8.00 -0.81 0.29
CA LEU A 23 9.07 -0.67 -0.71
C LEU A 23 9.39 0.79 -1.11
N PRO A 24 8.44 1.73 -1.29
CA PRO A 24 8.77 3.11 -1.58
C PRO A 24 9.64 3.77 -0.50
N GLY A 25 9.32 3.56 0.78
CA GLY A 25 10.13 4.07 1.88
C GLY A 25 11.48 3.37 1.98
N MET A 26 11.52 2.05 1.78
CA MET A 26 12.79 1.31 1.73
C MET A 26 13.68 1.76 0.56
N GLN A 27 13.09 2.13 -0.57
CA GLN A 27 13.82 2.69 -1.72
C GLN A 27 14.31 4.10 -1.43
N LEU A 28 13.50 4.94 -0.77
CA LEU A 28 13.88 6.28 -0.33
C LEU A 28 15.10 6.25 0.61
N HIS A 29 15.15 5.27 1.51
CA HIS A 29 16.27 5.06 2.44
C HIS A 29 17.44 4.26 1.86
N GLY A 30 17.39 3.91 0.57
CA GLY A 30 18.50 3.23 -0.11
C GLY A 30 18.76 1.80 0.34
N VAL A 31 17.79 1.13 0.97
CA VAL A 31 17.94 -0.24 1.49
C VAL A 31 17.30 -1.31 0.60
N ALA A 32 16.44 -0.92 -0.35
CA ALA A 32 15.87 -1.83 -1.34
C ALA A 32 15.68 -1.15 -2.70
N LEU A 33 15.66 -1.94 -3.78
CA LEU A 33 15.38 -1.47 -5.14
C LEU A 33 16.22 -0.26 -5.61
N THR A 34 17.48 -0.19 -5.16
CA THR A 34 18.40 0.94 -5.43
C THR A 34 18.93 1.00 -6.86
N LYS A 35 18.74 -0.06 -7.65
CA LYS A 35 19.24 -0.17 -9.03
C LYS A 35 18.13 -0.08 -10.09
N VAL A 36 16.93 0.34 -9.68
CA VAL A 36 15.78 0.54 -10.58
C VAL A 36 15.15 1.91 -10.34
N PRO A 37 14.39 2.47 -11.29
CA PRO A 37 13.66 3.72 -11.08
C PRO A 37 12.74 3.68 -9.86
N LYS A 38 12.38 4.87 -9.37
CA LYS A 38 11.45 5.00 -8.24
C LYS A 38 10.09 4.40 -8.57
N ILE A 39 9.49 3.73 -7.59
CA ILE A 39 8.09 3.30 -7.68
C ILE A 39 7.21 4.54 -7.73
N LYS A 40 6.40 4.65 -8.78
CA LYS A 40 5.55 5.81 -9.08
C LYS A 40 4.13 5.66 -8.55
N PHE A 41 3.61 4.44 -8.39
CA PHE A 41 2.30 4.22 -7.75
C PHE A 41 2.17 2.84 -7.11
N LEU A 42 1.17 2.70 -6.24
CA LEU A 42 0.83 1.46 -5.55
C LEU A 42 -0.66 1.12 -5.66
N ILE A 43 -0.97 -0.17 -5.82
CA ILE A 43 -2.30 -0.75 -5.62
C ILE A 43 -2.19 -1.81 -4.52
N ILE A 44 -2.78 -1.55 -3.36
CA ILE A 44 -2.64 -2.34 -2.14
C ILE A 44 -3.97 -3.01 -1.84
N MET A 45 -4.01 -4.34 -1.84
CA MET A 45 -5.24 -5.10 -1.60
C MET A 45 -5.07 -5.94 -0.33
N SER A 46 -5.94 -5.74 0.66
CA SER A 46 -5.84 -6.44 1.95
C SER A 46 -4.44 -6.33 2.58
N GLY A 47 -3.87 -5.12 2.57
CA GLY A 47 -2.55 -4.83 3.11
C GLY A 47 -2.55 -4.55 4.62
N ALA A 48 -1.34 -4.46 5.19
CA ALA A 48 -1.10 -4.09 6.58
C ALA A 48 0.27 -3.40 6.70
N LYS A 49 0.44 -2.61 7.76
CA LYS A 49 1.70 -1.94 8.07
C LYS A 49 2.70 -2.90 8.73
N LEU A 50 3.92 -3.01 8.16
CA LEU A 50 5.04 -3.66 8.85
C LEU A 50 5.38 -2.86 10.11
N GLY A 51 5.45 -3.54 11.26
CA GLY A 51 5.67 -2.87 12.54
C GLY A 51 4.51 -1.99 12.98
N GLY A 52 3.31 -2.18 12.41
CA GLY A 52 2.10 -1.54 12.90
C GLY A 52 1.78 -1.92 14.35
N SER A 53 0.79 -1.27 14.92
CA SER A 53 0.34 -1.54 16.27
C SER A 53 -1.17 -1.56 16.27
N LYS A 54 -1.74 -2.73 16.54
CA LYS A 54 -3.17 -2.93 16.60
C LYS A 54 -3.69 -2.23 17.85
N LEU A 55 -4.49 -1.17 17.69
CA LEU A 55 -5.32 -0.68 18.78
C LEU A 55 -6.42 -1.73 19.01
N ILE A 56 -6.32 -2.48 20.10
CA ILE A 56 -7.40 -3.38 20.51
C ILE A 56 -8.35 -2.65 21.45
N SER A 57 -9.60 -3.12 21.48
CA SER A 57 -10.62 -2.63 22.41
C SER A 57 -10.08 -2.58 23.85
N GLY A 58 -10.29 -1.44 24.50
CA GLY A 58 -9.73 -1.17 25.84
C GLY A 58 -8.39 -0.43 25.86
N GLY A 59 -7.97 0.19 24.73
CA GLY A 59 -6.83 1.12 24.69
C GLY A 59 -5.46 0.45 24.81
N ARG A 60 -5.37 -0.86 24.56
CA ARG A 60 -4.10 -1.59 24.55
C ARG A 60 -3.59 -1.69 23.12
N PHE A 61 -2.27 -1.61 22.97
CA PHE A 61 -1.60 -1.92 21.72
C PHE A 61 -1.12 -3.36 21.76
N GLU A 62 -1.65 -4.19 20.86
CA GLU A 62 -1.03 -5.48 20.55
C GLU A 62 -0.09 -5.23 19.36
N GLY A 63 1.17 -5.65 19.48
CA GLY A 63 2.14 -5.49 18.39
C GLY A 63 1.59 -6.04 17.08
N SER A 64 1.91 -5.43 15.94
CA SER A 64 1.48 -5.86 14.61
C SER A 64 1.52 -7.37 14.45
N LYS A 65 0.50 -7.94 13.79
CA LYS A 65 0.55 -9.31 13.25
C LYS A 65 1.81 -9.55 12.41
N PHE A 66 2.38 -8.50 11.82
CA PHE A 66 3.58 -8.53 10.99
C PHE A 66 4.70 -7.75 11.64
N GLY A 67 5.73 -8.44 12.15
CA GLY A 67 6.89 -7.80 12.76
C GLY A 67 7.57 -6.78 11.83
N LEU A 68 8.49 -6.00 12.38
CA LEU A 68 9.27 -5.00 11.66
C LEU A 68 10.68 -5.54 11.37
N PRO A 69 10.98 -6.07 10.17
CA PRO A 69 12.34 -6.44 9.82
C PRO A 69 13.27 -5.23 9.89
N LYS A 70 14.52 -5.41 10.33
CA LYS A 70 15.51 -4.33 10.41
C LYS A 70 15.67 -3.54 9.10
N ILE A 71 15.60 -4.23 7.97
CA ILE A 71 15.69 -3.61 6.63
C ILE A 71 14.50 -2.67 6.33
N ALA A 72 13.35 -2.87 6.98
CA ALA A 72 12.15 -2.06 6.81
C ALA A 72 11.94 -1.05 7.95
N ALA A 73 12.89 -0.91 8.89
CA ALA A 73 12.73 -0.11 10.10
C ALA A 73 12.31 1.35 9.81
N ASN A 74 12.80 1.92 8.70
CA ASN A 74 12.50 3.29 8.28
C ASN A 74 11.49 3.36 7.12
N ALA A 75 10.85 2.24 6.74
CA ALA A 75 9.95 2.20 5.60
C ALA A 75 8.76 3.17 5.72
N PHE A 76 8.34 3.47 6.94
CA PHE A 76 7.25 4.41 7.25
C PHE A 76 7.71 5.54 8.20
N SER A 77 9.01 5.86 8.23
CA SER A 77 9.54 6.93 9.10
C SER A 77 9.17 8.35 8.63
N SER A 78 8.68 8.46 7.40
CA SER A 78 8.17 9.68 6.78
C SER A 78 6.94 9.32 5.95
N THR A 79 6.02 10.27 5.77
CA THR A 79 4.85 10.09 4.91
C THR A 79 5.25 9.61 3.52
N VAL A 80 4.60 8.55 3.04
CA VAL A 80 4.81 7.98 1.72
C VAL A 80 4.07 8.83 0.69
N LYS A 81 4.84 9.60 -0.09
CA LYS A 81 4.32 10.48 -1.16
C LYS A 81 3.92 9.75 -2.44
N CYS A 82 4.22 8.45 -2.53
CA CYS A 82 3.89 7.63 -3.69
C CYS A 82 2.35 7.49 -3.78
N PRO A 83 1.69 7.94 -4.86
CA PRO A 83 0.26 7.74 -5.06
C PRO A 83 -0.15 6.30 -4.81
N SER A 84 -1.19 6.11 -3.99
CA SER A 84 -1.63 4.77 -3.60
C SER A 84 -3.15 4.63 -3.65
N LEU A 85 -3.59 3.46 -4.10
CA LEU A 85 -4.96 3.00 -4.02
C LEU A 85 -5.04 1.76 -3.14
N HIS A 86 -5.91 1.78 -2.14
CA HIS A 86 -6.08 0.73 -1.14
C HIS A 86 -7.46 0.11 -1.29
N ILE A 87 -7.51 -1.22 -1.41
CA ILE A 87 -8.74 -2.01 -1.47
C ILE A 87 -8.88 -2.75 -0.14
N ILE A 88 -9.89 -2.37 0.64
CA ILE A 88 -10.09 -2.83 2.02
C ILE A 88 -11.39 -3.63 2.11
N GLY A 89 -11.30 -4.82 2.72
CA GLY A 89 -12.46 -5.66 2.98
C GLY A 89 -13.08 -5.39 4.34
N GLU A 90 -14.38 -5.11 4.37
CA GLU A 90 -15.14 -4.86 5.60
C GLU A 90 -15.11 -6.06 6.56
N ALA A 91 -15.09 -7.28 6.04
CA ALA A 91 -15.00 -8.51 6.81
C ALA A 91 -13.56 -9.06 6.88
N ASP A 92 -12.55 -8.29 6.47
CA ASP A 92 -11.16 -8.73 6.46
C ASP A 92 -10.57 -8.68 7.89
N PHE A 93 -9.93 -9.76 8.31
CA PHE A 93 -9.23 -9.82 9.59
C PHE A 93 -7.99 -8.90 9.67
N LEU A 94 -7.60 -8.29 8.55
CA LEU A 94 -6.57 -7.26 8.44
C LEU A 94 -7.13 -5.84 8.29
N LYS A 95 -8.47 -5.65 8.26
CA LYS A 95 -9.09 -4.33 8.04
C LYS A 95 -8.46 -3.22 8.88
N GLU A 96 -8.40 -3.40 10.20
CA GLU A 96 -7.86 -2.39 11.12
C GLU A 96 -6.39 -2.06 10.83
N THR A 97 -5.57 -3.06 10.52
CA THR A 97 -4.16 -2.84 10.15
C THR A 97 -3.99 -2.26 8.76
N GLY A 98 -4.97 -2.46 7.87
CA GLY A 98 -5.06 -1.82 6.57
C GLY A 98 -5.46 -0.35 6.70
N ILE A 99 -6.36 -0.02 7.64
CA ILE A 99 -6.72 1.37 7.98
C ILE A 99 -5.51 2.08 8.61
N GLU A 100 -4.81 1.46 9.56
CA GLU A 100 -3.57 1.99 10.14
C GLU A 100 -2.51 2.29 9.05
N LEU A 101 -2.43 1.44 8.02
CA LEU A 101 -1.50 1.64 6.92
C LEU A 101 -1.81 2.95 6.16
N LEU A 102 -3.08 3.36 6.03
CA LEU A 102 -3.49 4.58 5.31
C LEU A 102 -2.83 5.83 5.90
N GLU A 103 -2.64 5.88 7.22
CA GLU A 103 -2.00 7.02 7.92
C GLU A 103 -0.54 7.24 7.48
N SER A 104 0.06 6.22 6.86
CA SER A 104 1.44 6.30 6.37
C SER A 104 1.54 6.92 4.98
N PHE A 105 0.42 7.18 4.28
CA PHE A 105 0.38 7.66 2.90
C PHE A 105 -0.14 9.10 2.79
N GLU A 106 0.37 9.83 1.81
CA GLU A 106 -0.18 11.11 1.38
C GLU A 106 -1.39 10.86 0.46
N GLU A 107 -2.56 11.38 0.87
CA GLU A 107 -3.82 11.30 0.11
C GLU A 107 -4.14 9.91 -0.49
N PRO A 108 -4.19 8.84 0.32
CA PRO A 108 -4.51 7.50 -0.18
C PRO A 108 -5.94 7.45 -0.73
N VAL A 109 -6.11 6.82 -1.90
CA VAL A 109 -7.42 6.52 -2.47
C VAL A 109 -7.91 5.19 -1.90
N VAL A 110 -9.17 5.10 -1.48
CA VAL A 110 -9.72 3.89 -0.85
C VAL A 110 -10.92 3.37 -1.63
N ILE A 111 -10.97 2.04 -1.78
CA ILE A 111 -12.14 1.29 -2.23
C ILE A 111 -12.48 0.24 -1.17
N ASP A 112 -13.67 0.34 -0.60
CA ASP A 112 -14.17 -0.64 0.34
C ASP A 112 -14.97 -1.73 -0.37
N HIS A 113 -14.96 -2.95 0.16
CA HIS A 113 -15.83 -4.03 -0.30
C HIS A 113 -16.36 -4.88 0.87
N PRO A 114 -17.54 -5.51 0.75
CA PRO A 114 -18.15 -6.25 1.87
C PRO A 114 -17.47 -7.58 2.21
N LYS A 115 -16.55 -8.06 1.35
CA LYS A 115 -15.90 -9.37 1.51
C LYS A 115 -14.76 -9.34 2.54
N GLY A 116 -14.32 -10.54 2.94
CA GLY A 116 -13.17 -10.73 3.81
C GLY A 116 -11.83 -10.65 3.06
N HIS A 117 -10.86 -11.44 3.51
CA HIS A 117 -9.50 -11.46 2.96
C HIS A 117 -9.44 -12.09 1.54
N THR A 118 -9.76 -11.31 0.52
CA THR A 118 -9.86 -11.78 -0.88
C THR A 118 -9.63 -10.64 -1.87
N ILE A 119 -9.35 -10.99 -3.12
CA ILE A 119 -9.45 -10.08 -4.26
C ILE A 119 -10.93 -10.01 -4.67
N ALA A 120 -11.64 -8.98 -4.22
CA ALA A 120 -13.05 -8.80 -4.55
C ALA A 120 -13.24 -8.22 -5.96
N ARG A 121 -14.36 -8.57 -6.60
CA ARG A 121 -14.84 -7.82 -7.76
C ARG A 121 -15.27 -6.43 -7.30
N LEU A 122 -14.90 -5.42 -8.07
CA LEU A 122 -15.32 -4.05 -7.83
C LEU A 122 -16.80 -3.89 -8.22
N ASP A 123 -17.55 -3.16 -7.40
CA ASP A 123 -18.86 -2.64 -7.77
C ASP A 123 -18.70 -1.42 -8.69
N GLU A 124 -19.81 -0.80 -9.10
CA GLU A 124 -19.77 0.36 -9.99
C GLU A 124 -18.98 1.54 -9.40
N LYS A 125 -19.13 1.78 -8.10
CA LYS A 125 -18.41 2.84 -7.38
C LYS A 125 -16.91 2.53 -7.37
N GLY A 126 -16.52 1.33 -6.97
CA GLY A 126 -15.12 0.88 -6.92
C GLY A 126 -14.48 0.90 -8.31
N LEU A 127 -15.20 0.46 -9.35
CA LEU A 127 -14.72 0.52 -10.72
C LEU A 127 -14.47 1.97 -11.16
N LYS A 128 -15.41 2.88 -10.87
CA LYS A 128 -15.24 4.31 -11.15
C LYS A 128 -14.01 4.88 -10.44
N THR A 129 -13.84 4.60 -9.14
CA THR A 129 -12.67 5.03 -8.37
C THR A 129 -11.36 4.48 -8.93
N MET A 130 -11.31 3.20 -9.30
CA MET A 130 -10.15 2.57 -9.92
C MET A 130 -9.79 3.25 -11.24
N LEU A 131 -10.77 3.50 -12.11
CA LEU A 131 -10.54 4.19 -13.38
C LEU A 131 -10.04 5.63 -13.16
N SER A 132 -10.62 6.37 -12.22
CA SER A 132 -10.14 7.71 -11.85
C SER A 132 -8.69 7.69 -11.33
N PHE A 133 -8.32 6.67 -10.54
CA PHE A 133 -6.94 6.50 -10.10
C PHE A 133 -5.99 6.18 -11.26
N ILE A 134 -6.42 5.33 -12.20
CA ILE A 134 -5.65 5.01 -13.42
C ILE A 134 -5.42 6.26 -14.27
N GLU A 135 -6.41 7.13 -14.43
CA GLU A 135 -6.23 8.39 -15.16
C GLU A 135 -5.27 9.34 -14.41
N LYS A 136 -5.39 9.45 -13.08
CA LYS A 136 -4.45 10.23 -12.25
C LYS A 136 -2.99 9.78 -12.45
N ILE A 137 -2.72 8.47 -12.44
CA ILE A 137 -1.33 7.98 -12.62
C ILE A 137 -0.81 8.23 -14.04
N LYS A 138 -1.66 8.17 -15.07
CA LYS A 138 -1.27 8.51 -16.45
C LYS A 138 -0.90 9.98 -16.57
N GLU A 139 -1.70 10.88 -15.99
CA GLU A 139 -1.43 12.32 -15.99
C GLU A 139 -0.10 12.65 -15.30
N ILE A 140 0.16 12.03 -14.14
CA ILE A 140 1.43 12.20 -13.41
C ILE A 140 2.62 11.73 -14.26
N GLN A 141 2.48 10.64 -15.02
CA GLN A 141 3.53 10.15 -15.91
C GLN A 141 3.82 11.15 -17.04
N LEU A 142 2.78 11.70 -17.68
CA LEU A 142 2.92 12.68 -18.76
C LEU A 142 3.58 14.00 -18.33
N GLN A 143 3.48 14.37 -17.04
CA GLN A 143 4.12 15.57 -16.50
C GLN A 143 5.60 15.37 -16.11
N GLN A 144 6.09 14.12 -16.12
CA GLN A 144 7.46 13.75 -15.74
C GLN A 144 8.37 13.44 -16.95
N GLU A 145 7.81 13.49 -18.16
CA GLU A 145 8.52 13.39 -19.45
C GLU A 145 8.83 14.78 -20.02
#